data_AF-A0A3M1NM06-F1
#
_entry.id   AF-A0A3M1NM06-F1
#
_cell.length_a   1.000
_cell.length_b   1.000
_cell.length_c   1.000
_cell.angle_alpha   90.00
_cell.angle_beta   90.00
_cell.angle_gamma   90.00
#
_symmetry.space_group_name_H-M   'P 1'
#
loop_
_entity.id
_entity.type
_entity.pdbx_description
1 polymer ?
#
loop_
_entity_poly.entity_id
_entity_poly.type
_entity_poly.pdbx_seq_one_letter_code
_entity_poly.pdbx_strand_id
1 'polypeptide(L)'
;PKKVEVIILIFLTGFIGIIHPLITKPLIKTSFGFYRFSIILNLSRVLLITFGFVLIYEIIKNKKARQIFIFASVLLVMFHFFSYTMPTYRENKWTKVGQEMNAGIGSMFAMADWIEKNIQDDGVFISPHGETAFALNALTGKKVMHMRITHANPFVDSNKRIAEAAVILYGNNSEEIKRLLKKYDVKYLYEDQYSFQSQKQCLENWALFDTEEFGDMSYNCLRTTPEYKKYLQANGIQVKKVHARLDVASNKAPKFDLIAIKPGKSLLKKKVLQRALIQNTTIISVSEISI
;
A
#
# COMPACT_ATOMS: atom_id res chain seq x y z
N PRO A 1 -8.49 -15.07 -40.44
CA PRO A 1 -7.90 -16.20 -39.67
C PRO A 1 -6.44 -15.94 -39.25
N LYS A 2 -5.46 -16.00 -40.17
CA LYS A 2 -4.02 -15.93 -39.82
C LYS A 2 -3.54 -14.65 -39.13
N LYS A 3 -4.18 -13.49 -39.41
CA LYS A 3 -3.81 -12.21 -38.78
C LYS A 3 -4.23 -12.11 -37.31
N VAL A 4 -5.35 -12.73 -36.95
CA VAL A 4 -5.88 -12.71 -35.57
C VAL A 4 -5.09 -13.65 -34.67
N GLU A 5 -4.71 -14.83 -35.18
CA GLU A 5 -3.86 -15.80 -34.48
C GLU A 5 -2.49 -15.23 -34.16
N VAL A 6 -1.86 -14.51 -35.09
CA VAL A 6 -0.56 -13.86 -34.89
C VAL A 6 -0.66 -12.73 -33.86
N ILE A 7 -1.74 -11.93 -33.86
CA ILE A 7 -1.94 -10.86 -32.86
C ILE A 7 -2.14 -11.45 -31.46
N ILE A 8 -2.93 -12.52 -31.34
CA ILE A 8 -3.16 -13.21 -30.06
C ILE A 8 -1.87 -13.86 -29.56
N LEU A 9 -1.11 -14.51 -30.44
CA LEU A 9 0.15 -15.16 -30.08
C LEU A 9 1.18 -14.12 -29.63
N ILE A 10 1.35 -13.02 -30.38
CA ILE A 10 2.27 -11.91 -30.04
C ILE A 10 1.86 -11.23 -28.74
N PHE A 11 0.55 -11.01 -28.52
CA PHE A 11 0.04 -10.48 -27.26
C PHE A 11 0.38 -11.43 -26.12
N LEU A 12 0.06 -12.73 -26.20
CA LEU A 12 0.32 -13.70 -25.14
C LEU A 12 1.82 -13.86 -24.86
N THR A 13 2.67 -13.99 -25.88
CA THR A 13 4.12 -14.17 -25.68
C THR A 13 4.82 -12.89 -25.23
N GLY A 14 4.46 -11.72 -25.78
CA GLY A 14 5.00 -10.43 -25.35
C GLY A 14 4.57 -10.08 -23.93
N PHE A 15 3.33 -10.40 -23.58
CA PHE A 15 2.75 -10.10 -22.29
C PHE A 15 3.27 -11.01 -21.16
N ILE A 16 3.39 -12.32 -21.42
CA ILE A 16 3.99 -13.28 -20.47
C ILE A 16 5.50 -13.03 -20.31
N GLY A 17 6.20 -12.69 -21.39
CA GLY A 17 7.64 -12.44 -21.38
C GLY A 17 8.05 -11.17 -20.63
N ILE A 18 7.29 -10.08 -20.73
CA ILE A 18 7.68 -8.77 -20.19
C ILE A 18 7.42 -8.62 -18.68
N ILE A 19 6.57 -9.43 -18.06
CA ILE A 19 6.04 -9.14 -16.71
C ILE A 19 6.44 -10.22 -15.68
N HIS A 20 6.98 -11.36 -16.10
CA HIS A 20 7.30 -12.43 -15.17
C HIS A 20 8.53 -12.11 -14.29
N PRO A 21 8.48 -12.26 -12.95
CA PRO A 21 9.58 -11.93 -12.04
C PRO A 21 10.87 -12.71 -12.33
N LEU A 22 10.76 -13.94 -12.84
CA LEU A 22 11.91 -14.76 -13.22
C LEU A 22 12.64 -14.24 -14.47
N ILE A 23 11.99 -13.42 -15.29
CA ILE A 23 12.57 -12.83 -16.51
C ILE A 23 13.01 -11.38 -16.24
N THR A 24 12.14 -10.60 -15.62
CA THR A 24 12.36 -9.16 -15.36
C THR A 24 13.43 -8.89 -14.31
N LYS A 25 13.48 -9.69 -13.24
CA LYS A 25 14.44 -9.46 -12.15
C LYS A 25 15.89 -9.68 -12.57
N PRO A 26 16.25 -10.72 -13.36
CA PRO A 26 17.60 -10.84 -13.91
C PRO A 26 17.94 -9.78 -14.98
N LEU A 27 17.00 -9.46 -15.88
CA LEU A 27 17.29 -8.61 -17.04
C LEU A 27 17.35 -7.11 -16.71
N ILE A 28 16.42 -6.62 -15.91
CA ILE A 28 16.24 -5.17 -15.66
C ILE A 28 16.24 -4.82 -14.17
N LYS A 29 16.60 -5.78 -13.30
CA LYS A 29 16.71 -5.60 -11.84
C LYS A 29 15.44 -5.11 -11.17
N THR A 30 14.28 -5.27 -11.80
CA THR A 30 12.96 -4.90 -11.28
C THR A 30 11.94 -6.00 -11.56
N SER A 31 10.80 -5.97 -10.86
CA SER A 31 9.66 -6.86 -11.07
C SER A 31 8.41 -6.02 -11.18
N PHE A 32 7.64 -6.21 -12.26
CA PHE A 32 6.39 -5.49 -12.48
C PHE A 32 5.22 -6.01 -11.61
N GLY A 33 5.49 -6.93 -10.68
CA GLY A 33 4.52 -7.43 -9.71
C GLY A 33 3.58 -8.49 -10.29
N PHE A 34 4.03 -9.75 -10.30
CA PHE A 34 3.26 -10.90 -10.82
C PHE A 34 1.85 -11.05 -10.26
N TYR A 35 1.61 -10.57 -9.04
CA TYR A 35 0.30 -10.62 -8.39
C TYR A 35 -0.74 -9.71 -9.09
N ARG A 36 -0.31 -8.71 -9.86
CA ARG A 36 -1.17 -7.84 -10.68
C ARG A 36 -1.56 -8.48 -12.01
N PHE A 37 -0.95 -9.61 -12.37
CA PHE A 37 -1.19 -10.31 -13.64
C PHE A 37 -2.64 -10.80 -13.76
N SER A 38 -3.27 -11.16 -12.63
CA SER A 38 -4.68 -11.52 -12.60
C SER A 38 -5.59 -10.41 -13.12
N ILE A 39 -5.26 -9.14 -12.87
CA ILE A 39 -6.04 -7.97 -13.36
C ILE A 39 -6.00 -7.94 -14.89
N ILE A 40 -4.83 -8.16 -15.48
CA ILE A 40 -4.68 -8.07 -16.94
C ILE A 40 -5.18 -9.34 -17.63
N LEU A 41 -5.06 -10.51 -16.98
CA LEU A 41 -5.74 -11.73 -17.43
C LEU A 41 -7.26 -11.58 -17.41
N ASN A 42 -7.83 -10.91 -16.40
CA ASN A 42 -9.25 -10.59 -16.37
C ASN A 42 -9.66 -9.68 -17.53
N LEU A 43 -8.87 -8.65 -17.84
CA LEU A 43 -9.12 -7.82 -19.02
C LEU A 43 -9.05 -8.64 -20.32
N SER A 44 -8.03 -9.49 -20.45
CA SER A 44 -7.86 -10.37 -21.62
C SER A 44 -9.04 -11.34 -21.77
N ARG A 45 -9.54 -11.89 -20.66
CA ARG A 45 -10.74 -12.74 -20.62
C ARG A 45 -11.97 -11.99 -21.13
N VAL A 46 -12.20 -10.75 -20.69
CA VAL A 46 -13.32 -9.92 -21.16
C VAL A 46 -13.22 -9.64 -22.66
N LEU A 47 -12.03 -9.32 -23.16
CA LEU A 47 -11.80 -9.09 -24.59
C LEU A 47 -12.07 -10.35 -25.42
N LEU A 48 -11.60 -11.51 -24.98
CA LEU A 48 -11.83 -12.78 -25.68
C LEU A 48 -13.31 -13.18 -25.68
N ILE A 49 -14.02 -13.00 -24.56
CA ILE A 49 -15.46 -13.26 -24.48
C ILE A 49 -16.23 -12.32 -25.42
N THR A 50 -15.91 -11.02 -25.39
CA THR A 50 -16.51 -10.02 -26.28
C THR A 50 -16.25 -10.35 -27.74
N PHE A 51 -15.02 -10.70 -28.09
CA PHE A 51 -14.66 -11.13 -29.44
C PHE A 51 -15.45 -12.37 -29.88
N GLY A 52 -15.58 -13.38 -29.00
CA GLY A 52 -16.41 -14.55 -29.26
C GLY A 52 -17.87 -14.19 -29.53
N PHE A 53 -18.46 -13.27 -28.74
CA PHE A 53 -19.82 -12.79 -28.99
C PHE A 53 -19.97 -12.06 -30.32
N VAL A 54 -18.98 -11.25 -30.72
CA VAL A 54 -18.97 -10.58 -32.03
C VAL A 54 -18.95 -11.60 -33.17
N LEU A 55 -18.08 -12.61 -33.09
CA LEU A 55 -18.01 -13.66 -34.12
C LEU A 55 -19.34 -14.41 -34.26
N ILE A 56 -19.98 -14.77 -33.14
CA ILE A 56 -21.29 -15.44 -33.18
C ILE A 56 -22.34 -14.50 -33.80
N TYR A 57 -22.35 -13.23 -33.43
CA TYR A 57 -23.27 -12.23 -33.98
C TYR A 57 -23.16 -12.10 -35.51
N GLU A 58 -21.93 -12.08 -36.04
CA GLU A 58 -21.67 -12.00 -37.48
C GLU A 58 -22.16 -13.24 -38.25
N ILE A 59 -22.02 -14.43 -37.66
CA ILE A 59 -22.47 -15.70 -38.26
C ILE A 59 -24.00 -15.78 -38.33
N ILE A 60 -24.72 -15.24 -37.34
CA ILE A 60 -26.19 -15.24 -37.33
C ILE A 60 -26.70 -14.30 -38.44
N LYS A 61 -27.33 -14.82 -39.49
CA LYS A 61 -27.85 -14.00 -40.61
C LYS A 61 -29.25 -13.42 -40.34
N ASN A 62 -30.05 -14.07 -39.51
CA ASN A 62 -31.44 -13.69 -39.25
C ASN A 62 -31.53 -12.53 -38.22
N LYS A 63 -32.23 -11.44 -38.58
CA LYS A 63 -32.38 -10.25 -37.72
C LYS A 63 -33.03 -10.54 -36.36
N LYS A 64 -34.10 -11.35 -36.33
CA LYS A 64 -34.76 -11.75 -35.07
C LYS A 64 -33.83 -12.59 -34.21
N ALA A 65 -33.11 -13.54 -34.81
CA ALA A 65 -32.13 -14.37 -34.08
C ALA A 65 -30.97 -13.53 -33.51
N ARG A 66 -30.51 -12.50 -34.23
CA ARG A 66 -29.52 -11.53 -33.72
C ARG A 66 -30.03 -10.76 -32.50
N GLN A 67 -31.26 -10.28 -32.54
CA GLN A 67 -31.88 -9.57 -31.42
C GLN A 67 -32.03 -10.49 -30.19
N ILE A 68 -32.48 -11.73 -30.40
CA ILE A 68 -32.57 -12.75 -29.35
C ILE A 68 -31.19 -13.04 -28.76
N PHE A 69 -30.17 -13.20 -29.60
CA PHE A 69 -28.80 -13.45 -29.15
C PHE A 69 -28.24 -12.29 -28.31
N ILE A 70 -28.43 -11.04 -28.74
CA ILE A 70 -28.02 -9.86 -27.95
C ILE A 70 -28.72 -9.88 -26.59
N PHE A 71 -30.04 -10.05 -26.58
CA PHE A 71 -30.82 -10.08 -25.35
C PHE A 71 -30.38 -11.21 -24.41
N ALA A 72 -30.20 -12.43 -24.94
CA ALA A 72 -29.71 -13.57 -24.18
C ALA A 72 -28.30 -13.36 -23.63
N SER A 73 -27.42 -12.70 -24.40
CA SER A 73 -26.06 -12.39 -23.95
C SER A 73 -26.05 -11.39 -22.80
N VAL A 74 -26.88 -10.34 -22.88
CA VAL A 74 -27.06 -9.39 -21.77
C VAL A 74 -27.62 -10.10 -20.53
N LEU A 75 -28.65 -10.93 -20.70
CA LEU A 75 -29.21 -11.72 -19.60
C LEU A 75 -28.17 -12.66 -18.98
N LEU A 76 -27.32 -13.30 -19.78
CA LEU A 76 -26.25 -14.17 -19.29
C LEU A 76 -25.23 -13.40 -18.45
N VAL A 77 -24.81 -12.21 -18.89
CA VAL A 77 -23.90 -11.34 -18.14
C VAL A 77 -24.55 -10.88 -16.83
N MET A 78 -25.81 -10.46 -16.88
CA MET A 78 -26.57 -10.09 -15.68
C MET A 78 -26.71 -11.28 -14.72
N PHE A 79 -27.06 -12.45 -15.24
CA PHE A 79 -27.18 -13.67 -14.45
C PHE A 79 -25.85 -14.02 -13.78
N HIS A 80 -24.73 -13.99 -14.50
CA HIS A 80 -23.41 -14.22 -13.91
C HIS A 80 -23.07 -13.19 -12.81
N PHE A 81 -23.39 -11.92 -13.05
CA PHE A 81 -23.18 -10.87 -12.06
C PHE A 81 -23.97 -11.11 -10.77
N PHE A 82 -25.27 -11.40 -10.87
CA PHE A 82 -26.13 -11.58 -9.70
C PHE A 82 -25.97 -12.95 -9.01
N SER A 83 -25.68 -14.02 -9.76
CA SER A 83 -25.54 -15.37 -9.19
C SER A 83 -24.16 -15.65 -8.62
N TYR A 84 -23.11 -14.99 -9.12
CA TYR A 84 -21.74 -15.28 -8.72
C TYR A 84 -20.99 -14.06 -8.19
N THR A 85 -20.93 -12.98 -8.96
CA THR A 85 -20.10 -11.81 -8.61
C THR A 85 -20.60 -11.12 -7.34
N MET A 86 -21.90 -10.81 -7.27
CA MET A 86 -22.48 -10.12 -6.13
C MET A 86 -22.46 -10.94 -4.83
N PRO A 87 -22.82 -12.24 -4.81
CA PRO A 87 -22.67 -13.07 -3.62
C PRO A 87 -21.22 -13.15 -3.17
N THR A 88 -20.28 -13.46 -4.08
CA THR A 88 -18.85 -13.53 -3.74
C THR A 88 -18.34 -12.21 -3.17
N TYR A 89 -18.76 -11.07 -3.74
CA TYR A 89 -18.40 -9.75 -3.25
C TYR A 89 -18.97 -9.49 -1.84
N ARG A 90 -20.26 -9.76 -1.62
CA ARG A 90 -20.95 -9.54 -0.33
C ARG A 90 -20.45 -10.47 0.78
N GLU A 91 -20.09 -11.70 0.44
CA GLU A 91 -19.63 -12.70 1.40
C GLU A 91 -18.14 -12.55 1.73
N ASN A 92 -17.38 -11.84 0.89
CA ASN A 92 -15.96 -11.58 1.13
C ASN A 92 -15.76 -10.82 2.44
N LYS A 93 -14.94 -11.40 3.33
CA LYS A 93 -14.64 -10.81 4.64
C LYS A 93 -14.08 -9.38 4.57
N TRP A 94 -13.26 -9.09 3.56
CA TRP A 94 -12.65 -7.76 3.41
C TRP A 94 -13.65 -6.73 2.92
N THR A 95 -14.59 -7.13 2.06
CA THR A 95 -15.72 -6.27 1.67
C THR A 95 -16.58 -5.93 2.89
N LYS A 96 -16.93 -6.92 3.71
CA LYS A 96 -17.72 -6.70 4.93
C LYS A 96 -17.02 -5.72 5.87
N VAL A 97 -15.75 -5.98 6.19
CA VAL A 97 -14.92 -5.08 7.01
C VAL A 97 -14.84 -3.66 6.40
N GLY A 98 -14.72 -3.55 5.08
CA GLY A 98 -14.67 -2.26 4.39
C GLY A 98 -16.02 -1.50 4.35
N GLN A 99 -17.14 -2.17 4.59
CA GLN A 99 -18.48 -1.58 4.64
C GLN A 99 -18.99 -1.32 6.06
N GLU A 100 -18.38 -1.96 7.06
CA GLU A 100 -18.75 -1.79 8.46
C GLU A 100 -18.30 -0.42 9.00
N MET A 101 -19.24 0.36 9.53
CA MET A 101 -18.92 1.60 10.25
C MET A 101 -18.75 1.28 11.75
N ASN A 102 -17.54 0.91 12.14
CA ASN A 102 -17.19 0.72 13.56
C ASN A 102 -16.66 2.01 14.20
N ALA A 103 -16.54 2.03 15.53
CA ALA A 103 -16.09 3.20 16.28
C ALA A 103 -14.68 3.70 15.88
N GLY A 104 -13.79 2.77 15.51
CA GLY A 104 -12.45 3.08 15.01
C GLY A 104 -12.49 3.88 13.71
N ILE A 105 -13.26 3.40 12.73
CA ILE A 105 -13.46 4.07 11.45
C ILE A 105 -14.14 5.43 11.64
N GLY A 106 -15.20 5.51 12.45
CA GLY A 106 -15.89 6.77 12.74
C GLY A 106 -14.95 7.84 13.32
N SER A 107 -13.96 7.44 14.11
CA SER A 107 -12.99 8.38 14.68
C SER A 107 -11.88 8.77 13.73
N MET A 108 -11.53 7.91 12.76
CA MET A 108 -10.66 8.31 11.66
C MET A 108 -11.32 9.39 10.81
N PHE A 109 -12.62 9.26 10.50
CA PHE A 109 -13.39 10.31 9.82
C PHE A 109 -13.48 11.59 10.64
N ALA A 110 -13.85 11.50 11.93
CA ALA A 110 -13.92 12.68 12.79
C ALA A 110 -12.57 13.40 12.91
N MET A 111 -11.46 12.66 12.93
CA MET A 111 -10.12 13.27 12.90
C MET A 111 -9.81 13.90 11.54
N ALA A 112 -10.20 13.26 10.44
CA ALA A 112 -10.00 13.81 9.11
C ALA A 112 -10.75 15.14 8.94
N ASP A 113 -12.02 15.19 9.35
CA ASP A 113 -12.84 16.41 9.35
C ASP A 113 -12.20 17.50 10.23
N TRP A 114 -11.68 17.12 11.39
CA TRP A 114 -10.97 18.06 12.27
C TRP A 114 -9.70 18.60 11.60
N ILE A 115 -8.91 17.77 10.93
CA ILE A 115 -7.68 18.19 10.22
C ILE A 115 -8.05 19.16 9.09
N GLU A 116 -9.05 18.84 8.29
CA GLU A 116 -9.50 19.69 7.18
C GLU A 116 -9.98 21.05 7.67
N LYS A 117 -10.68 21.10 8.81
CA LYS A 117 -11.17 22.35 9.38
C LYS A 117 -10.08 23.19 10.06
N ASN A 118 -9.12 22.57 10.74
CA ASN A 118 -8.20 23.28 11.63
C ASN A 118 -6.79 23.47 11.06
N ILE A 119 -6.36 22.63 10.12
CA ILE A 119 -5.04 22.70 9.50
C ILE A 119 -5.23 23.17 8.06
N GLN A 120 -5.25 24.50 7.89
CA GLN A 120 -5.43 25.13 6.58
C GLN A 120 -4.14 25.22 5.77
N ASP A 121 -2.98 25.10 6.43
CA ASP A 121 -1.72 25.17 5.73
C ASP A 121 -1.38 23.86 4.98
N ASP A 122 -0.39 23.99 4.11
CA ASP A 122 0.08 22.97 3.19
C ASP A 122 1.23 22.12 3.78
N GLY A 123 1.43 22.21 5.10
CA GLY A 123 2.49 21.54 5.84
C GLY A 123 2.42 20.03 5.71
N VAL A 124 3.60 19.40 5.75
CA VAL A 124 3.73 17.95 5.57
C VAL A 124 3.55 17.23 6.90
N PHE A 125 2.77 16.16 6.86
CA PHE A 125 2.61 15.23 7.97
C PHE A 125 3.65 14.10 7.90
N ILE A 126 4.14 13.70 9.06
CA ILE A 126 4.91 12.47 9.24
C ILE A 126 4.15 11.53 10.18
N SER A 127 4.33 10.22 9.99
CA SER A 127 3.80 9.21 10.89
C SER A 127 4.85 8.16 11.21
N PRO A 128 4.82 7.53 12.39
CA PRO A 128 5.69 6.41 12.73
C PRO A 128 5.52 5.16 11.84
N HIS A 129 4.41 5.07 11.09
CA HIS A 129 4.13 3.92 10.24
C HIS A 129 3.57 4.34 8.86
N GLY A 130 4.01 3.66 7.79
CA GLY A 130 3.64 4.00 6.41
C GLY A 130 2.17 3.74 6.06
N GLU A 131 1.53 2.75 6.70
CA GLU A 131 0.08 2.48 6.57
C GLU A 131 -0.76 3.60 7.20
N THR A 132 -0.38 4.08 8.38
CA THR A 132 -1.04 5.20 9.06
C THR A 132 -0.92 6.49 8.24
N ALA A 133 0.26 6.77 7.69
CA ALA A 133 0.44 7.91 6.77
C ALA A 133 -0.38 7.77 5.48
N PHE A 134 -0.49 6.55 4.94
CA PHE A 134 -1.33 6.27 3.78
C PHE A 134 -2.81 6.55 4.08
N ALA A 135 -3.33 6.05 5.21
CA ALA A 135 -4.70 6.28 5.63
C ALA A 135 -5.00 7.77 5.84
N LEU A 136 -4.11 8.50 6.52
CA LEU A 136 -4.24 9.95 6.68
C LEU A 136 -4.33 10.68 5.34
N ASN A 137 -3.41 10.38 4.41
CA ASN A 137 -3.40 11.02 3.09
C ASN A 137 -4.69 10.71 2.31
N ALA A 138 -5.17 9.47 2.35
CA ALA A 138 -6.40 9.08 1.67
C ALA A 138 -7.64 9.76 2.25
N LEU A 139 -7.69 10.00 3.56
CA LEU A 139 -8.84 10.62 4.23
C LEU A 139 -8.86 12.14 4.13
N THR A 140 -7.70 12.79 4.08
CA THR A 140 -7.59 14.26 4.21
C THR A 140 -7.02 14.97 2.97
N GLY A 141 -6.40 14.22 2.05
CA GLY A 141 -5.62 14.80 0.95
C GLY A 141 -4.33 15.51 1.38
N LYS A 142 -4.02 15.59 2.68
CA LYS A 142 -2.83 16.30 3.18
C LYS A 142 -1.53 15.60 2.76
N LYS A 143 -0.50 16.40 2.51
CA LYS A 143 0.83 15.91 2.10
C LYS A 143 1.44 15.10 3.24
N VAL A 144 1.97 13.91 2.91
CA VAL A 144 2.70 13.07 3.86
C VAL A 144 4.14 12.84 3.39
N MET A 145 5.07 12.79 4.33
CA MET A 145 6.49 12.63 4.02
C MET A 145 6.78 11.27 3.38
N HIS A 146 6.25 10.20 3.98
CA HIS A 146 6.39 8.83 3.50
C HIS A 146 5.07 8.08 3.68
N MET A 147 4.91 6.99 2.95
CA MET A 147 3.80 6.05 3.07
C MET A 147 4.25 4.68 2.58
N ARG A 148 3.38 3.67 2.63
CA ARG A 148 3.69 2.33 2.11
C ARG A 148 4.14 2.38 0.64
N ILE A 149 5.22 1.67 0.30
CA ILE A 149 5.91 1.74 -1.00
C ILE A 149 4.95 1.55 -2.19
N THR A 150 3.98 0.65 -2.08
CA THR A 150 3.03 0.33 -3.16
C THR A 150 2.08 1.48 -3.53
N HIS A 151 1.96 2.50 -2.67
CA HIS A 151 1.08 3.65 -2.86
C HIS A 151 1.85 4.98 -2.84
N ALA A 152 3.17 4.93 -2.63
CA ALA A 152 4.02 6.09 -2.65
C ALA A 152 4.14 6.67 -4.08
N ASN A 153 4.53 7.93 -4.15
CA ASN A 153 4.77 8.60 -5.43
C ASN A 153 5.88 7.86 -6.21
N PRO A 154 5.65 7.41 -7.46
CA PRO A 154 6.63 6.66 -8.24
C PRO A 154 7.86 7.50 -8.66
N PHE A 155 7.78 8.82 -8.54
CA PHE A 155 8.85 9.75 -8.89
C PHE A 155 9.80 10.06 -7.73
N VAL A 156 9.63 9.41 -6.56
CA VAL A 156 10.49 9.63 -5.39
C VAL A 156 11.08 8.33 -4.88
N ASP A 157 12.30 8.43 -4.37
CA ASP A 157 12.95 7.31 -3.69
C ASP A 157 12.27 7.05 -2.34
N SER A 158 11.38 6.06 -2.32
CA SER A 158 10.59 5.71 -1.13
C SER A 158 11.48 5.18 0.00
N ASN A 159 12.53 4.42 -0.31
CA ASN A 159 13.43 3.86 0.70
C ASN A 159 14.24 4.97 1.39
N LYS A 160 14.72 5.93 0.60
CA LYS A 160 15.36 7.14 1.13
C LYS A 160 14.43 7.91 2.05
N ARG A 161 13.19 8.16 1.63
CA ARG A 161 12.21 8.90 2.44
C ARG A 161 11.89 8.19 3.75
N ILE A 162 11.76 6.86 3.74
CA ILE A 162 11.55 6.10 4.97
C ILE A 162 12.78 6.20 5.89
N ALA A 163 14.00 6.13 5.33
CA ALA A 163 15.22 6.26 6.13
C ALA A 163 15.35 7.67 6.75
N GLU A 164 15.09 8.72 5.98
CA GLU A 164 15.10 10.10 6.47
C GLU A 164 13.94 10.36 7.46
N ALA A 165 12.77 9.76 7.25
CA ALA A 165 11.66 9.84 8.21
C ALA A 165 12.03 9.19 9.56
N ALA A 166 12.73 8.06 9.53
CA ALA A 166 13.26 7.43 10.74
C ALA A 166 14.27 8.31 11.47
N VAL A 167 15.10 9.07 10.75
CA VAL A 167 15.98 10.08 11.37
C VAL A 167 15.18 11.15 12.08
N ILE A 168 14.15 11.70 11.43
CA ILE A 168 13.29 12.70 12.06
C ILE A 168 12.62 12.15 13.34
N LEU A 169 12.10 10.92 13.27
CA LEU A 169 11.30 10.33 14.34
C LEU A 169 12.15 9.83 15.51
N TYR A 170 13.30 9.19 15.23
CA TYR A 170 14.04 8.36 16.19
C TYR A 170 15.55 8.65 16.24
N GLY A 171 16.05 9.56 15.40
CA GLY A 171 17.46 9.94 15.39
C GLY A 171 17.86 10.77 16.61
N ASN A 172 19.17 10.80 16.88
CA ASN A 172 19.74 11.64 17.94
C ASN A 172 20.59 12.81 17.40
N ASN A 173 20.70 12.96 16.08
CA ASN A 173 21.44 14.04 15.42
C ASN A 173 20.52 15.25 15.16
N SER A 174 20.48 16.20 16.09
CA SER A 174 19.57 17.35 16.02
C SER A 174 19.73 18.20 14.75
N GLU A 175 20.96 18.36 14.25
CA GLU A 175 21.22 19.18 13.06
C GLU A 175 20.67 18.52 11.79
N GLU A 176 20.83 17.20 11.67
CA GLU A 176 20.24 16.45 10.57
C GLU A 176 18.70 16.45 10.64
N ILE A 177 18.14 16.30 11.84
CA ILE A 177 16.68 16.36 12.03
C ILE A 177 16.13 17.73 11.62
N LYS A 178 16.75 18.84 12.07
CA LYS A 178 16.37 20.21 11.65
C LYS A 178 16.45 20.37 10.14
N ARG A 179 17.54 19.90 9.52
CA ARG A 179 17.74 19.97 8.08
C ARG A 179 16.65 19.21 7.33
N LEU A 180 16.27 18.02 7.80
CA LEU A 180 15.24 17.18 7.19
C LEU A 180 13.83 17.74 7.37
N LEU A 181 13.48 18.26 8.57
CA LEU A 181 12.21 18.96 8.81
C LEU A 181 12.05 20.11 7.81
N LYS A 182 13.10 20.94 7.64
CA LYS A 182 13.09 22.05 6.68
C LYS A 182 13.03 21.57 5.22
N LYS A 183 13.83 20.57 4.86
CA LYS A 183 13.88 20.01 3.48
C LYS A 183 12.51 19.51 3.02
N TYR A 184 11.75 18.91 3.94
CA TYR A 184 10.47 18.28 3.64
C TYR A 184 9.25 19.08 4.11
N ASP A 185 9.45 20.27 4.68
CA ASP A 185 8.40 21.09 5.30
C ASP A 185 7.50 20.30 6.26
N VAL A 186 8.11 19.43 7.07
CA VAL A 186 7.37 18.61 8.03
C VAL A 186 7.00 19.45 9.24
N LYS A 187 5.70 19.62 9.46
CA LYS A 187 5.15 20.42 10.56
C LYS A 187 4.32 19.62 11.55
N TYR A 188 3.77 18.50 11.10
CA TYR A 188 2.79 17.74 11.87
C TYR A 188 3.20 16.29 12.03
N LEU A 189 2.98 15.76 13.23
CA LEU A 189 3.07 14.33 13.53
C LEU A 189 1.65 13.78 13.70
N TYR A 190 1.35 12.72 12.96
CA TYR A 190 0.12 11.97 13.07
C TYR A 190 0.37 10.55 13.59
N GLU A 191 -0.30 10.22 14.68
CA GLU A 191 -0.24 8.90 15.32
C GLU A 191 -1.67 8.39 15.52
N ASP A 192 -1.93 7.17 15.09
CA ASP A 192 -3.15 6.43 15.38
C ASP A 192 -2.85 5.16 16.19
N GLN A 193 -3.88 4.45 16.64
CA GLN A 193 -3.70 3.21 17.39
C GLN A 193 -2.88 2.16 16.63
N TYR A 194 -3.01 2.09 15.30
CA TYR A 194 -2.21 1.16 14.50
C TYR A 194 -0.72 1.52 14.55
N SER A 195 -0.36 2.80 14.48
CA SER A 195 1.03 3.26 14.60
C SER A 195 1.62 2.98 15.98
N PHE A 196 0.83 3.04 17.05
CA PHE A 196 1.27 2.65 18.40
C PHE A 196 1.43 1.13 18.54
N GLN A 197 0.45 0.37 18.06
CA GLN A 197 0.46 -1.09 18.10
C GLN A 197 1.62 -1.67 17.30
N SER A 198 1.84 -1.18 16.08
CA SER A 198 2.94 -1.62 15.22
C SER A 198 4.30 -1.34 15.86
N GLN A 199 4.51 -0.14 16.43
CA GLN A 199 5.74 0.14 17.19
C GLN A 199 5.94 -0.80 18.38
N LYS A 200 4.88 -1.06 19.16
CA LYS A 200 4.93 -2.00 20.28
C LYS A 200 5.32 -3.41 19.80
N GLN A 201 4.64 -3.93 18.78
CA GLN A 201 4.93 -5.25 18.19
C GLN A 201 6.34 -5.31 17.60
N CYS A 202 6.83 -4.22 17.00
CA CYS A 202 8.19 -4.12 16.49
C CYS A 202 9.22 -4.27 17.62
N LEU A 203 8.99 -3.61 18.76
CA LEU A 203 9.86 -3.69 19.94
C LEU A 203 9.83 -5.08 20.60
N GLU A 204 8.64 -5.66 20.76
CA GLU A 204 8.44 -7.00 21.34
C GLU A 204 9.16 -8.09 20.54
N ASN A 205 9.12 -7.99 19.20
CA ASN A 205 9.76 -8.96 18.30
C ASN A 205 11.20 -8.59 17.92
N TRP A 206 11.74 -7.46 18.40
CA TRP A 206 13.03 -6.92 17.95
C TRP A 206 14.18 -7.93 18.07
N ALA A 207 14.22 -8.68 19.17
CA ALA A 207 15.24 -9.69 19.40
C ALA A 207 15.15 -10.85 18.39
N LEU A 208 13.94 -11.18 17.91
CA LEU A 208 13.66 -12.36 17.09
C LEU A 208 13.88 -12.13 15.59
N PHE A 209 13.95 -10.89 15.13
CA PHE A 209 14.06 -10.56 13.69
C PHE A 209 15.29 -11.12 12.96
N ASP A 210 16.29 -11.63 13.69
CA ASP A 210 17.47 -12.28 13.11
C ASP A 210 17.16 -13.72 12.65
N THR A 211 16.00 -14.25 13.05
CA THR A 211 15.50 -15.57 12.64
C THR A 211 14.60 -15.46 11.41
N GLU A 212 14.67 -16.45 10.53
CA GLU A 212 13.94 -16.42 9.26
C GLU A 212 12.41 -16.39 9.45
N GLU A 213 11.91 -17.03 10.51
CA GLU A 213 10.49 -17.11 10.84
C GLU A 213 9.91 -15.73 11.20
N PHE A 214 10.68 -14.91 11.91
CA PHE A 214 10.23 -13.62 12.42
C PHE A 214 10.61 -12.45 11.50
N GLY A 215 11.36 -12.70 10.42
CA GLY A 215 11.71 -11.69 9.43
C GLY A 215 10.47 -10.97 8.88
N ASP A 216 9.37 -11.69 8.63
CA ASP A 216 8.13 -11.10 8.12
C ASP A 216 7.42 -10.21 9.15
N MET A 217 7.58 -10.46 10.46
CA MET A 217 7.01 -9.63 11.52
C MET A 217 7.67 -8.24 11.59
N SER A 218 8.80 -8.04 10.92
CA SER A 218 9.41 -6.72 10.74
C SER A 218 8.51 -5.74 9.98
N TYR A 219 7.41 -6.19 9.36
CA TYR A 219 6.39 -5.33 8.74
C TYR A 219 5.81 -4.31 9.72
N ASN A 220 5.81 -4.60 11.02
CA ASN A 220 5.36 -3.69 12.07
C ASN A 220 6.35 -2.55 12.36
N CYS A 221 7.55 -2.59 11.77
CA CYS A 221 8.57 -1.55 11.85
C CYS A 221 8.59 -0.71 10.58
N LEU A 222 9.19 0.48 10.63
CA LEU A 222 9.68 1.12 9.41
C LEU A 222 10.77 0.23 8.78
N ARG A 223 10.72 0.09 7.46
CA ARG A 223 11.65 -0.72 6.68
C ARG A 223 12.20 0.04 5.49
N THR A 224 13.49 -0.12 5.25
CA THR A 224 14.17 0.46 4.07
C THR A 224 15.16 -0.55 3.48
N THR A 225 15.83 -0.17 2.40
CA THR A 225 16.85 -0.99 1.74
C THR A 225 18.19 -1.01 2.50
N PRO A 226 18.99 -2.07 2.33
CA PRO A 226 20.31 -2.21 2.96
C PRO A 226 21.28 -1.04 2.76
N GLU A 227 21.21 -0.31 1.64
CA GLU A 227 22.11 0.82 1.40
C GLU A 227 22.02 1.94 2.46
N TYR A 228 20.88 2.10 3.13
CA TYR A 228 20.69 3.15 4.15
C TYR A 228 21.17 2.76 5.55
N LYS A 229 21.68 1.53 5.75
CA LYS A 229 22.13 1.06 7.07
C LYS A 229 23.14 2.01 7.71
N LYS A 230 24.20 2.38 6.98
CA LYS A 230 25.26 3.27 7.49
C LYS A 230 24.73 4.66 7.82
N TYR A 231 23.87 5.21 6.96
CA TYR A 231 23.22 6.51 7.17
C TYR A 231 22.38 6.53 8.45
N LEU A 232 21.58 5.49 8.68
CA LEU A 232 20.75 5.37 9.88
C LEU A 232 21.61 5.26 11.15
N GLN A 233 22.63 4.40 11.13
CA GLN A 233 23.54 4.21 12.27
C GLN A 233 24.32 5.48 12.62
N ALA A 234 24.76 6.25 11.61
CA ALA A 234 25.44 7.53 11.81
C ALA A 234 24.55 8.58 12.49
N ASN A 235 23.22 8.42 12.44
CA ASN A 235 22.24 9.27 13.12
C ASN A 235 21.69 8.64 14.42
N GLY A 236 22.41 7.67 14.97
CA GLY A 236 22.09 7.03 16.25
C GLY A 236 20.94 6.04 16.22
N ILE A 237 20.49 5.63 15.04
CA ILE A 237 19.32 4.75 14.89
C ILE A 237 19.77 3.28 14.94
N GLN A 238 19.10 2.51 15.81
CA GLN A 238 19.28 1.07 15.86
C GLN A 238 18.54 0.40 14.71
N VAL A 239 19.24 -0.50 14.02
CA VAL A 239 18.75 -1.17 12.82
C VAL A 239 19.13 -2.65 12.83
N LYS A 240 18.28 -3.48 12.24
CA LYS A 240 18.53 -4.91 12.01
C LYS A 240 18.32 -5.27 10.55
N LYS A 241 19.18 -6.15 10.03
CA LYS A 241 18.95 -6.75 8.72
C LYS A 241 17.90 -7.83 8.90
N VAL A 242 16.88 -7.84 8.05
CA VAL A 242 15.79 -8.82 8.09
C VAL A 242 15.58 -9.41 6.71
N HIS A 243 15.22 -10.69 6.66
CA HIS A 243 14.88 -11.36 5.41
C HIS A 243 13.37 -11.58 5.38
N ALA A 244 12.65 -10.71 4.67
CA ALA A 244 11.20 -10.59 4.78
C ALA A 244 10.50 -10.59 3.43
N ARG A 245 9.26 -11.06 3.40
CA ARG A 245 8.37 -11.03 2.23
C ARG A 245 8.01 -9.59 1.88
N LEU A 246 7.88 -9.32 0.57
CA LEU A 246 7.29 -8.07 0.09
C LEU A 246 5.80 -7.97 0.45
N ASP A 247 5.10 -9.10 0.44
CA ASP A 247 3.69 -9.21 0.76
C ASP A 247 3.50 -10.28 1.84
N VAL A 248 3.19 -9.83 3.06
CA VAL A 248 2.97 -10.71 4.22
C VAL A 248 1.66 -11.48 4.14
N ALA A 249 0.72 -11.09 3.25
CA ALA A 249 -0.54 -11.79 3.06
C ALA A 249 -0.38 -13.07 2.20
N SER A 250 0.78 -13.26 1.57
CA SER A 250 1.05 -14.39 0.68
C SER A 250 2.30 -15.16 1.11
N ASN A 251 2.12 -16.39 1.57
CA ASN A 251 3.24 -17.27 1.96
C ASN A 251 4.20 -17.58 0.79
N LYS A 252 3.76 -17.36 -0.45
CA LYS A 252 4.53 -17.57 -1.69
C LYS A 252 5.23 -16.29 -2.17
N ALA A 253 5.03 -15.15 -1.49
CA ALA A 253 5.69 -13.92 -1.88
C ALA A 253 7.21 -14.04 -1.75
N PRO A 254 7.98 -13.48 -2.70
CA PRO A 254 9.43 -13.50 -2.63
C PRO A 254 9.92 -12.70 -1.41
N LYS A 255 10.96 -13.23 -0.75
CA LYS A 255 11.67 -12.58 0.35
C LYS A 255 12.86 -11.76 -0.16
N PHE A 256 13.19 -10.71 0.57
CA PHE A 256 14.27 -9.79 0.28
C PHE A 256 14.96 -9.36 1.56
N ASP A 257 16.23 -8.99 1.42
CA ASP A 257 16.99 -8.36 2.49
C ASP A 257 16.54 -6.91 2.65
N LEU A 258 16.04 -6.58 3.84
CA LEU A 258 15.62 -5.25 4.24
C LEU A 258 16.33 -4.83 5.53
N ILE A 259 16.17 -3.57 5.88
CA ILE A 259 16.59 -3.02 7.16
C ILE A 259 15.33 -2.66 7.96
N ALA A 260 15.11 -3.36 9.06
CA ALA A 260 14.12 -2.98 10.07
C ALA A 260 14.72 -1.90 10.97
N ILE A 261 13.91 -0.87 11.25
CA ILE A 261 14.29 0.29 12.04
C ILE A 261 13.63 0.18 13.41
N LYS A 262 14.43 0.23 14.48
CA LYS A 262 13.90 0.16 15.84
C LYS A 262 13.21 1.47 16.20
N PRO A 263 11.96 1.45 16.68
CA PRO A 263 11.35 2.61 17.30
C PRO A 263 12.21 3.08 18.49
N GLY A 264 12.43 4.38 18.58
CA GLY A 264 13.30 5.01 19.58
C GLY A 264 12.65 6.21 20.26
N LYS A 265 13.36 6.79 21.23
CA LYS A 265 12.95 8.08 21.80
C LYS A 265 13.12 9.17 20.74
N SER A 266 12.12 10.04 20.61
CA SER A 266 12.17 11.17 19.68
C SER A 266 12.79 12.40 20.35
N LEU A 267 13.60 13.16 19.61
CA LEU A 267 14.03 14.50 20.02
C LEU A 267 12.98 15.59 19.71
N LEU A 268 11.89 15.23 19.04
CA LEU A 268 10.84 16.18 18.68
C LEU A 268 10.08 16.66 19.92
N LYS A 269 9.95 17.97 20.05
CA LYS A 269 8.98 18.59 20.95
C LYS A 269 7.61 18.54 20.26
N LYS A 270 6.64 17.92 20.93
CA LYS A 270 5.28 17.74 20.43
C LYS A 270 4.34 18.68 21.17
N LYS A 271 3.68 19.58 20.44
CA LYS A 271 2.51 20.31 20.95
C LYS A 271 1.28 19.61 20.43
N VAL A 272 0.59 18.86 21.30
CA VAL A 272 -0.63 18.15 20.94
C VAL A 272 -1.70 19.17 20.56
N LEU A 273 -2.20 19.11 19.34
CA LEU A 273 -3.26 19.97 18.84
C LEU A 273 -4.63 19.33 19.06
N GLN A 274 -4.72 18.03 18.82
CA GLN A 274 -5.95 17.26 18.99
C GLN A 274 -5.63 15.83 19.41
N ARG A 275 -6.46 15.30 20.31
CA ARG A 275 -6.43 13.90 20.72
C ARG A 275 -7.86 13.37 20.81
N ALA A 276 -8.14 12.27 20.11
CA ALA A 276 -9.38 11.52 20.26
C ALA A 276 -9.10 10.26 21.07
N LEU A 277 -9.99 9.95 22.01
CA LEU A 277 -10.03 8.68 22.74
C LEU A 277 -11.27 7.91 22.27
N ILE A 278 -11.09 6.68 21.81
CA ILE A 278 -12.22 5.78 21.51
C ILE A 278 -12.22 4.66 22.54
N GLN A 279 -13.35 4.46 23.21
CA GLN A 279 -13.58 3.32 24.14
C GLN A 279 -12.39 3.07 25.09
N ASN A 280 -11.87 4.15 25.68
CA ASN A 280 -10.71 4.14 26.59
C ASN A 280 -9.39 3.56 26.04
N THR A 281 -9.26 3.28 24.73
CA THR A 281 -8.09 2.56 24.17
C THR A 281 -7.57 3.03 22.81
N THR A 282 -8.31 3.82 22.02
CA THR A 282 -7.77 4.32 20.73
C THR A 282 -7.28 5.75 20.85
N ILE A 283 -5.98 5.96 20.65
CA ILE A 283 -5.34 7.27 20.69
C ILE A 283 -5.06 7.68 19.24
N ILE A 284 -5.93 8.50 18.66
CA ILE A 284 -5.57 9.26 17.45
C ILE A 284 -5.09 10.62 17.93
N SER A 285 -3.91 11.04 17.51
CA SER A 285 -3.34 12.33 17.88
C SER A 285 -2.69 13.04 16.70
N VAL A 286 -2.91 14.35 16.65
CA VAL A 286 -2.20 15.27 15.79
C VAL A 286 -1.39 16.20 16.68
N SER A 287 -0.09 16.31 16.40
CA SER A 287 0.80 17.23 17.09
C SER A 287 1.52 18.14 16.11
N GLU A 288 1.68 19.40 16.45
CA GLU A 288 2.66 20.27 15.81
C GLU A 288 4.05 19.91 16.38
N ILE A 289 5.06 19.84 15.50
CA ILE A 289 6.40 19.42 15.89
C ILE A 289 7.45 20.52 15.70
N SER A 290 8.41 20.53 16.62
CA SER A 290 9.61 21.36 16.59
C SER A 290 10.77 20.60 17.24
N ILE A 291 11.98 21.18 17.19
CA ILE A 291 13.17 20.68 17.89
C ILE A 291 13.57 21.71 18.93
#